data_AF-A0A3S6R1K7-F1
#
_entry.id   AF-A0A3S6R1K7-F1
#
_cell.length_a   1.000
_cell.length_b   1.000
_cell.length_c   1.000
_cell.angle_alpha   90.00
_cell.angle_beta   90.00
_cell.angle_gamma   90.00
#
_symmetry.space_group_name_H-M   'P 1'
#
loop_
_entity.id
_entity.type
_entity.pdbx_description
1 polymer ?
#
loop_
_entity_poly.entity_id
_entity_poly.type
_entity_poly.pdbx_seq_one_letter_code
_entity_poly.pdbx_strand_id
1 'polypeptide(L)'
;MDKNTYQLDRAKIYLSETQKAIEFLANNDRLLADLVIRNLQRSCSSELKSQRMNDTNYRILLEKISQIFSQGIDQTKELEQIRTACHRFILK
;
A
#
# COMPACT_ATOMS: atom_id res chain seq x y z
N MET A 1 23.53 -0.77 -3.05
CA MET A 1 22.47 -0.03 -3.77
C MET A 1 21.62 0.61 -2.70
N ASP A 2 21.87 1.89 -2.42
CA ASP A 2 21.07 2.63 -1.45
C ASP A 2 19.60 2.53 -1.86
N LYS A 3 18.75 2.06 -0.94
CA LYS A 3 17.30 2.16 -1.13
C LYS A 3 17.02 3.62 -1.43
N ASN A 4 16.57 3.86 -2.65
CA ASN A 4 16.36 5.21 -3.15
C ASN A 4 15.29 5.85 -2.26
N THR A 5 15.64 6.98 -1.61
CA THR A 5 14.91 7.58 -0.48
C THR A 5 13.42 7.74 -0.79
N TYR A 6 13.12 8.01 -2.05
CA TYR A 6 11.77 8.09 -2.59
C TYR A 6 10.92 6.83 -2.32
N GLN A 7 11.41 5.64 -2.66
CA GLN A 7 10.67 4.38 -2.54
C GLN A 7 10.38 4.05 -1.07
N LEU A 8 11.35 4.31 -0.19
CA LEU A 8 11.17 4.17 1.25
C LEU A 8 10.10 5.13 1.78
N ASP A 9 10.14 6.39 1.37
CA ASP A 9 9.16 7.39 1.80
C ASP A 9 7.76 7.06 1.27
N ARG A 10 7.64 6.61 0.02
CA ARG A 10 6.36 6.12 -0.53
C ARG A 10 5.84 4.91 0.23
N ALA A 11 6.69 3.93 0.56
CA ALA A 11 6.28 2.78 1.36
C ALA A 11 5.81 3.17 2.77
N LYS A 12 6.42 4.18 3.41
CA LYS A 12 5.96 4.72 4.69
C LYS A 12 4.60 5.43 4.55
N ILE A 13 4.37 6.15 3.46
CA ILE A 13 3.07 6.77 3.16
C ILE A 13 2.00 5.69 3.03
N TYR A 14 2.24 4.65 2.22
CA TYR A 14 1.28 3.54 2.06
C TYR A 14 1.00 2.82 3.37
N LEU A 15 2.02 2.62 4.20
CA LEU A 15 1.86 2.07 5.54
C LEU A 15 0.93 2.95 6.40
N SER A 16 1.16 4.26 6.41
CA SER A 16 0.33 5.20 7.17
C SER A 16 -1.11 5.26 6.67
N GLU A 17 -1.32 5.29 5.34
CA GLU A 17 -2.66 5.25 4.74
C GLU A 17 -3.39 3.96 5.08
N THR A 18 -2.69 2.82 5.01
CA THR A 18 -3.24 1.52 5.38
C THR A 18 -3.68 1.50 6.84
N GLN A 19 -2.85 2.02 7.75
CA GLN A 19 -3.16 2.11 9.17
C GLN A 19 -4.36 3.03 9.43
N LYS A 20 -4.46 4.18 8.75
CA LYS A 20 -5.63 5.07 8.81
C LYS A 20 -6.91 4.39 8.33
N ALA A 21 -6.84 3.63 7.23
CA ALA A 21 -8.00 2.89 6.73
C ALA A 21 -8.49 1.86 7.75
N ILE A 22 -7.58 1.15 8.42
CA ILE A 22 -7.92 0.21 9.50
C ILE A 22 -8.62 0.95 10.66
N GLU A 23 -8.10 2.13 11.05
CA GLU A 23 -8.69 2.95 12.11
C GLU A 23 -10.09 3.45 11.74
N PHE A 24 -10.31 3.85 10.49
CA PHE A 24 -11.64 4.23 10.02
C PHE A 24 -12.62 3.05 10.06
N LEU A 25 -12.20 1.86 9.60
CA LEU A 25 -13.03 0.65 9.72
C LEU A 25 -13.34 0.31 11.17
N ALA A 26 -12.37 0.40 12.08
CA ALA A 26 -12.56 0.14 13.50
C ALA A 26 -13.56 1.13 14.15
N ASN A 27 -13.62 2.36 13.66
CA ASN A 27 -14.58 3.38 14.10
C ASN A 27 -15.92 3.34 13.34
N ASN A 28 -16.17 2.31 12.52
CA ASN A 28 -17.32 2.20 11.63
C ASN A 28 -17.46 3.32 10.58
N ASP A 29 -16.39 4.08 10.30
CA ASP A 29 -16.37 5.09 9.25
C ASP A 29 -15.95 4.47 7.91
N ARG A 30 -16.90 3.73 7.31
CA ARG A 30 -16.65 3.03 6.04
C ARG A 30 -16.39 3.98 4.88
N LEU A 31 -16.95 5.19 4.90
CA LEU A 31 -16.79 6.14 3.81
C LEU A 31 -15.36 6.69 3.76
N LEU A 32 -14.80 7.07 4.91
CA LEU A 32 -13.40 7.49 4.97
C LEU A 32 -12.45 6.33 4.69
N ALA A 33 -12.73 5.13 5.19
CA ALA A 33 -11.94 3.94 4.88
C ALA A 33 -11.87 3.68 3.36
N ASP A 34 -13.01 3.65 2.70
CA ASP A 34 -13.11 3.44 1.25
C ASP A 34 -12.37 4.52 0.46
N LEU A 35 -12.43 5.77 0.90
CA LEU A 35 -11.73 6.87 0.26
C LEU A 35 -10.20 6.65 0.31
N VAL A 36 -9.69 6.27 1.48
CA VAL A 36 -8.26 5.98 1.68
C VAL A 36 -7.85 4.77 0.84
N ILE A 37 -8.64 3.69 0.84
CA ILE A 37 -8.36 2.49 0.03
C ILE A 37 -8.28 2.83 -1.46
N ARG A 38 -9.25 3.57 -1.99
CA ARG A 38 -9.26 3.98 -3.40
C ARG A 38 -8.06 4.86 -3.75
N ASN A 39 -7.67 5.77 -2.87
CA ASN A 39 -6.49 6.62 -3.07
C ASN A 39 -5.20 5.81 -3.06
N LEU A 40 -5.07 4.83 -2.15
CA LEU A 40 -3.94 3.92 -2.08
C LEU A 40 -3.83 3.06 -3.35
N GLN A 41 -4.94 2.49 -3.82
CA GLN A 41 -5.02 1.72 -5.06
C GLN A 41 -4.59 2.55 -6.28
N ARG A 42 -5.11 3.78 -6.40
CA ARG A 42 -4.75 4.70 -7.49
C ARG A 42 -3.28 5.07 -7.45
N SER A 43 -2.75 5.37 -6.27
CA SER A 43 -1.35 5.70 -6.08
C SER A 43 -0.43 4.56 -6.50
N CYS A 44 -0.71 3.34 -6.03
CA CYS A 44 0.07 2.15 -6.39
C CYS A 44 0.00 1.86 -7.89
N SER A 45 -1.19 1.97 -8.49
CA SER A 45 -1.39 1.76 -9.93
C SER A 45 -0.65 2.79 -10.78
N SER A 46 -0.64 4.05 -10.35
CA SER A 46 0.08 5.13 -11.04
C SER A 46 1.59 4.89 -11.01
N GLU A 47 2.10 4.43 -9.86
CA GLU A 47 3.52 4.15 -9.67
C GLU A 47 3.94 2.95 -10.52
N LEU A 48 3.17 1.86 -10.55
CA LEU A 48 3.44 0.69 -11.40
C LEU A 48 3.50 1.02 -12.90
N LYS A 49 2.75 2.04 -13.34
CA LYS A 49 2.76 2.51 -14.73
C LYS A 49 3.91 3.48 -15.04
N SER A 50 4.65 3.92 -14.02
CA SER A 50 5.74 4.87 -14.19
C SER A 50 6.94 4.21 -14.86
N GLN A 51 7.37 4.76 -16.00
CA GLN A 51 8.55 4.30 -16.74
C GLN A 51 9.88 4.49 -15.98
N ARG A 52 9.85 5.17 -14.82
CA ARG A 52 11.02 5.42 -13.97
C ARG A 52 11.23 4.35 -12.87
N MET A 53 10.46 3.27 -12.90
CA MET A 53 10.53 2.22 -11.88
C MET A 53 11.75 1.31 -12.09
N ASN A 54 12.88 1.71 -11.52
CA ASN A 54 14.14 0.96 -11.61
C ASN A 54 14.42 0.06 -10.38
N ASP A 55 13.60 0.14 -9.33
CA ASP A 55 13.75 -0.66 -8.11
C ASP A 55 12.81 -1.89 -8.15
N THR A 56 13.41 -3.06 -8.36
CA THR A 56 12.70 -4.35 -8.43
C THR A 56 11.98 -4.67 -7.12
N ASN A 57 12.55 -4.35 -5.96
CA ASN A 57 11.93 -4.65 -4.67
C ASN A 57 10.69 -3.78 -4.44
N TYR A 58 10.77 -2.51 -4.82
CA TYR A 58 9.63 -1.59 -4.74
C TYR A 58 8.53 -1.98 -5.72
N ARG A 59 8.89 -2.42 -6.93
CA ARG A 59 7.93 -2.97 -7.88
C ARG A 59 7.19 -4.19 -7.31
N ILE A 60 7.93 -5.14 -6.72
CA ILE A 60 7.34 -6.33 -6.08
C ILE A 60 6.37 -5.92 -4.96
N LEU A 61 6.70 -4.90 -4.16
CA LEU A 61 5.79 -4.37 -3.14
C LEU A 61 4.48 -3.90 -3.78
N LEU A 62 4.56 -3.07 -4.82
CA LEU A 62 3.38 -2.49 -5.46
C LEU A 62 2.51 -3.55 -6.18
N GLU A 63 3.13 -4.50 -6.87
CA GLU A 63 2.42 -5.62 -7.49
C GLU A 63 1.70 -6.46 -6.43
N LYS A 64 2.35 -6.68 -5.27
CA LYS A 64 1.73 -7.39 -4.15
C LYS A 64 0.55 -6.63 -3.56
N ILE A 65 0.65 -5.32 -3.38
CA ILE A 65 -0.49 -4.48 -2.94
C ILE A 65 -1.65 -4.57 -3.93
N SER A 66 -1.36 -4.45 -5.23
CA SER A 66 -2.38 -4.59 -6.28
C SER A 66 -3.04 -5.97 -6.28
N GLN A 67 -2.25 -7.02 -6.07
CA GLN A 67 -2.78 -8.38 -5.99
C GLN A 67 -3.71 -8.54 -4.79
N ILE A 68 -3.34 -8.03 -3.61
CA ILE A 68 -4.16 -8.12 -2.40
C ILE A 68 -5.54 -7.51 -2.65
N PHE A 69 -5.60 -6.31 -3.24
CA PHE A 69 -6.86 -5.65 -3.57
C PHE A 69 -7.71 -6.38 -4.63
N SER A 70 -7.12 -7.27 -5.41
CA SER A 70 -7.85 -8.06 -6.43
C SER A 70 -8.45 -9.35 -5.89
N GLN A 71 -8.09 -9.78 -4.68
CA GLN A 71 -8.55 -11.04 -4.10
C GLN A 71 -10.01 -11.00 -3.64
N GLY A 72 -10.57 -9.80 -3.42
CA GLY A 72 -11.97 -9.64 -3.02
C GLY A 72 -12.27 -10.31 -1.67
N ILE A 73 -11.28 -10.33 -0.77
CA ILE A 73 -11.46 -10.83 0.60
C ILE A 73 -12.00 -9.70 1.49
N ASP A 74 -12.12 -9.97 2.78
CA ASP A 74 -12.47 -8.93 3.77
C ASP A 74 -11.48 -7.75 3.74
N GLN A 75 -11.99 -6.52 3.65
CA GLN A 75 -11.19 -5.28 3.56
C GLN A 75 -10.18 -5.14 4.70
N THR A 76 -10.54 -5.57 5.92
CA THR A 76 -9.64 -5.50 7.08
C THR A 76 -8.46 -6.44 6.86
N LYS A 77 -8.72 -7.67 6.41
CA LYS A 77 -7.65 -8.62 6.05
C LYS A 77 -6.77 -8.11 4.91
N GLU A 78 -7.34 -7.48 3.89
CA GLU A 78 -6.55 -6.87 2.80
C GLU A 78 -5.57 -5.82 3.36
N LEU A 79 -6.08 -4.91 4.19
CA LEU A 79 -5.27 -3.86 4.81
C LEU A 79 -4.18 -4.44 5.73
N GLU A 80 -4.46 -5.49 6.50
CA GLU A 80 -3.44 -6.15 7.33
C GLU A 80 -2.31 -6.77 6.50
N GLN A 81 -2.64 -7.38 5.36
CA GLN A 81 -1.64 -7.94 4.45
C GLN A 81 -0.79 -6.83 3.81
N ILE A 82 -1.41 -5.72 3.41
CA ILE A 82 -0.72 -4.55 2.85
C ILE A 82 0.21 -3.94 3.89
N ARG A 83 -0.26 -3.76 5.12
CA ARG A 83 0.53 -3.26 6.26
C ARG A 83 1.77 -4.12 6.46
N THR A 84 1.60 -5.44 6.46
CA THR A 84 2.70 -6.40 6.60
C THR A 84 3.68 -6.31 5.44
N ALA A 85 3.19 -6.17 4.20
CA ALA A 85 4.05 -6.03 3.02
C ALA A 85 4.89 -4.75 3.07
N CYS A 86 4.29 -3.62 3.45
CA CYS A 86 4.99 -2.33 3.59
C CYS A 86 6.05 -2.41 4.70
N HIS A 87 5.72 -2.97 5.87
CA HIS A 87 6.70 -3.16 6.95
C HIS A 87 7.90 -4.00 6.51
N ARG A 88 7.67 -5.12 5.83
CA ARG A 88 8.75 -5.98 5.33
C ARG A 88 9.64 -5.25 4.33
N PHE A 89 9.07 -4.40 3.48
CA PHE A 89 9.85 -3.60 2.54
C PHE A 89 10.70 -2.53 3.26
N ILE A 90 10.13 -1.85 4.27
CA ILE A 90 10.83 -0.80 5.02
C ILE A 90 12.00 -1.38 5.82
N LEU A 91 11.79 -2.52 6.50
CA LEU A 91 12.78 -3.14 7.40
C LEU A 91 13.87 -3.97 6.70
N LYS A 92 13.67 -4.37 5.44
CA LYS A 92 14.70 -5.04 4.62
C LYS A 92 15.85 -4.12 4.25
#